data_AF-A0A926JLA0-F1
#
_entry.id   AF-A0A926JLA0-F1
#
_cell.length_a   1.000
_cell.length_b   1.000
_cell.length_c   1.000
_cell.angle_alpha   90.00
_cell.angle_beta   90.00
_cell.angle_gamma   90.00
#
_symmetry.space_group_name_H-M   'P 1'
#
loop_
_entity.id
_entity.type
_entity.pdbx_description
1 polymer ?
#
loop_
_entity_poly.entity_id
_entity_poly.type
_entity_poly.pdbx_seq_one_letter_code
_entity_poly.pdbx_strand_id
1 'polypeptide(L)'
;MSRGARLAAHGAVSTSLALCSDRRLHELVDAATPIGFGIGGKTVLLQVGGTPVFVKQLRLTDLERRPENVHSTANLFGVPSFCQYGIGTVCGPQFGAWRELAVHTMTTNWVIAGDYEGFPLTYHWRVLPDAGQPLPEELADVERAVAYWGGGSAVRRRIEALQQSTASLMLFLEYIPQTLHDWLGVQIGAGAEVAGRACAMVDNELKAGTSFMNARGLLHFDAHFKNILTDGRRLYFADYGLALSSRFDLSLDEAAFHDRHQSHDHCYTASYLVYWLVTALYGYGWDERYALVRACAEGERPTGIPEAAAAIIARHAPLAAVMWDFFRKLQEESRETPYPLEAIRRIGQQDTPV
;
A
#
# COMPACT_ATOMS: atom_id res chain seq x y z
N MET A 1 -1.35 14.38 15.66
CA MET A 1 -0.46 15.49 16.07
C MET A 1 -0.67 16.69 15.14
N SER A 2 -0.33 17.93 15.53
CA SER A 2 -0.36 19.06 14.58
C SER A 2 0.79 18.95 13.58
N ARG A 3 0.64 19.54 12.38
CA ARG A 3 1.72 19.60 11.37
C ARG A 3 3.01 20.17 11.95
N GLY A 4 2.93 21.28 12.69
CA GLY A 4 4.10 21.90 13.32
C GLY A 4 4.85 20.95 14.26
N ALA A 5 4.13 20.18 15.08
CA ALA A 5 4.75 19.20 15.97
C ALA A 5 5.40 18.04 15.19
N ARG A 6 4.77 17.57 14.11
CA ARG A 6 5.33 16.54 13.22
C ARG A 6 6.62 17.02 12.55
N LEU A 7 6.66 18.26 12.06
CA LEU A 7 7.85 18.85 11.44
C LEU A 7 8.99 19.09 12.44
N ALA A 8 8.67 19.50 13.67
CA ALA A 8 9.66 19.64 14.74
C ALA A 8 10.27 18.27 15.12
N ALA A 9 9.43 17.24 15.26
CA ALA A 9 9.88 15.86 15.48
C ALA A 9 10.75 15.37 14.33
N HIS A 10 10.35 15.63 13.08
CA HIS A 10 11.16 15.31 11.91
C HIS A 10 12.55 15.95 11.98
N GLY A 11 12.65 17.27 12.19
CA GLY A 11 13.95 17.93 12.31
C GLY A 11 14.85 17.34 13.40
N ALA A 12 14.30 17.08 14.59
CA ALA A 12 15.05 16.53 15.71
C ALA A 12 15.51 15.07 15.46
N VAL A 13 14.58 14.19 15.09
CA VAL A 13 14.84 12.76 14.89
C VAL A 13 15.73 12.53 13.67
N SER A 14 15.49 13.22 12.55
CA SER A 14 16.36 13.15 11.37
C SER A 14 17.80 13.53 11.70
N THR A 15 17.99 14.59 12.49
CA THR A 15 19.34 15.01 12.91
C THR A 15 20.00 13.96 13.80
N SER A 16 19.29 13.43 14.80
CA SER A 16 19.84 12.38 15.67
C SER A 16 20.24 11.13 14.91
N LEU A 17 19.42 10.68 13.95
CA LEU A 17 19.71 9.49 13.14
C LEU A 17 20.86 9.75 12.16
N ALA A 18 20.93 10.93 11.54
CA ALA A 18 21.99 11.27 10.59
C ALA A 18 23.39 11.32 11.23
N LEU A 19 23.46 11.66 12.53
CA LEU A 19 24.71 11.66 13.30
C LEU A 19 25.16 10.26 13.74
N CYS A 20 24.34 9.23 13.55
CA CYS A 20 24.72 7.86 13.90
C CYS A 20 25.58 7.23 12.81
N SER A 21 26.58 6.45 13.23
CA SER A 21 27.31 5.55 12.33
C SER A 21 26.47 4.32 11.99
N ASP A 22 26.84 3.60 10.93
CA ASP A 22 26.14 2.38 10.50
C ASP A 22 26.14 1.32 11.61
N ARG A 23 27.27 1.17 12.32
CA ARG A 23 27.38 0.30 13.50
C ARG A 23 26.37 0.69 14.57
N ARG A 24 26.23 1.99 14.85
CA ARG A 24 25.29 2.48 15.86
C ARG A 24 23.84 2.28 15.43
N LEU A 25 23.51 2.50 14.16
CA LEU A 25 22.17 2.25 13.64
C LEU A 25 21.81 0.77 13.71
N HIS A 26 22.75 -0.13 13.39
CA HIS A 26 22.55 -1.57 13.52
C HIS A 26 22.23 -1.98 14.97
N GLU A 27 23.04 -1.53 15.94
CA GLU A 27 22.78 -1.76 17.38
C GLU A 27 21.38 -1.27 17.82
N LEU A 28 20.93 -0.12 17.30
CA LEU A 28 19.62 0.43 17.62
C LEU A 28 18.48 -0.43 17.05
N VAL A 29 18.62 -0.91 15.82
CA VAL A 29 17.62 -1.78 15.18
C VAL A 29 17.57 -3.16 15.84
N ASP A 30 18.71 -3.72 16.24
CA ASP A 30 18.78 -5.03 16.91
C ASP A 30 18.14 -5.01 18.29
N ALA A 31 18.32 -3.91 19.04
CA ALA A 31 17.74 -3.73 20.37
C ALA A 31 16.26 -3.30 20.34
N ALA A 32 15.71 -2.94 19.17
CA ALA A 32 14.36 -2.42 19.02
C ALA A 32 13.29 -3.50 19.24
N THR A 33 12.12 -3.06 19.71
CA THR A 33 10.98 -3.97 19.95
C THR A 33 10.37 -4.41 18.62
N PRO A 34 10.30 -5.72 18.32
CA PRO A 34 9.56 -6.21 17.15
C PRO A 34 8.07 -5.91 17.33
N ILE A 35 7.45 -5.28 16.33
CA ILE A 35 6.02 -4.94 16.35
C ILE A 35 5.23 -5.62 15.23
N GLY A 36 5.91 -6.30 14.31
CA GLY A 36 5.27 -7.10 13.27
C GLY A 36 6.25 -7.59 12.21
N PHE A 37 5.71 -8.40 11.30
CA PHE A 37 6.37 -8.87 10.09
C PHE A 37 5.48 -8.53 8.88
N GLY A 38 6.08 -8.03 7.82
CA GLY A 38 5.43 -7.84 6.52
C GLY A 38 6.31 -8.41 5.39
N ILE A 39 5.82 -8.36 4.15
CA ILE A 39 6.52 -8.91 2.97
C ILE A 39 7.90 -8.25 2.79
N GLY A 40 8.06 -6.97 3.16
CA GLY A 40 9.35 -6.27 3.13
C GLY A 40 10.37 -6.78 4.14
N GLY A 41 9.92 -7.40 5.25
CA GLY A 41 10.77 -7.92 6.32
C GLY A 41 10.26 -7.59 7.72
N LYS A 42 11.18 -7.66 8.69
CA LYS A 42 10.96 -7.33 10.11
C LYS A 42 10.62 -5.83 10.25
N THR A 43 9.59 -5.52 11.03
CA THR A 43 9.28 -4.16 11.45
C THR A 43 9.53 -3.99 12.94
N VAL A 44 10.24 -2.93 13.30
CA VAL A 44 10.61 -2.67 14.70
C VAL A 44 10.22 -1.27 15.12
N LEU A 45 9.96 -1.10 16.41
CA LEU A 45 9.71 0.19 17.04
C LEU A 45 10.90 0.57 17.90
N LEU A 46 11.43 1.76 17.67
CA LEU A 46 12.53 2.32 18.44
C LEU A 46 12.18 3.71 18.99
N GLN A 47 12.94 4.14 19.98
CA GLN A 47 12.81 5.46 20.60
C GLN A 47 14.04 6.31 20.26
N VAL A 48 13.84 7.44 19.59
CA VAL A 48 14.90 8.44 19.32
C VAL A 48 14.49 9.75 19.95
N GLY A 49 15.24 10.19 20.97
CA GLY A 49 14.95 11.44 21.66
C GLY A 49 13.53 11.51 22.24
N GLY A 50 12.98 10.39 22.72
CA GLY A 50 11.61 10.28 23.23
C GLY A 50 10.51 10.25 22.16
N THR A 51 10.88 10.19 20.88
CA THR A 51 9.93 10.03 19.77
C THR A 51 9.91 8.57 19.30
N PRO A 52 8.72 7.94 19.21
CA PRO A 52 8.59 6.60 18.62
C PRO A 52 8.86 6.65 17.11
N VAL A 53 9.70 5.75 16.62
CA VAL A 53 10.10 5.63 15.22
C VAL A 53 9.83 4.20 14.77
N PHE A 54 9.05 4.08 13.70
CA PHE A 54 8.80 2.82 13.02
C PHE A 54 9.95 2.55 12.05
N VAL A 55 10.54 1.36 12.06
CA VAL A 55 11.55 0.98 11.07
C VAL A 55 11.04 -0.12 10.18
N LYS A 56 11.01 0.17 8.88
CA LYS A 56 10.79 -0.81 7.81
C LYS A 56 12.14 -1.26 7.28
N GLN A 57 12.39 -2.55 7.30
CA GLN A 57 13.53 -3.16 6.62
C GLN A 57 13.07 -3.59 5.22
N LEU A 58 13.89 -3.28 4.19
CA LEU A 58 13.67 -3.72 2.81
C LEU A 58 14.94 -4.40 2.31
N ARG A 59 14.82 -5.62 1.79
CA ARG A 59 15.97 -6.33 1.20
C ARG A 59 16.54 -5.57 0.02
N LEU A 60 17.86 -5.45 -0.02
CA LEU A 60 18.58 -4.78 -1.09
C LEU A 60 19.51 -5.78 -1.79
N THR A 61 19.17 -6.16 -3.02
CA THR A 61 19.93 -7.17 -3.77
C THR A 61 21.29 -6.64 -4.22
N ASP A 62 22.22 -7.55 -4.50
CA ASP A 62 23.54 -7.19 -5.02
C ASP A 62 23.47 -6.43 -6.36
N LEU A 63 22.44 -6.71 -7.18
CA LEU A 63 22.18 -5.95 -8.40
C LEU A 63 21.78 -4.50 -8.10
N GLU A 64 20.88 -4.28 -7.13
CA GLU A 64 20.44 -2.95 -6.69
C GLU A 64 21.56 -2.16 -5.97
N ARG A 65 22.56 -2.85 -5.42
CA ARG A 65 23.72 -2.24 -4.74
C ARG A 65 24.83 -1.75 -5.66
N ARG A 66 24.81 -2.14 -6.94
CA ARG A 66 25.88 -1.72 -7.86
C ARG A 66 25.90 -0.19 -7.97
N PRO A 67 27.08 0.44 -8.10
CA PRO A 67 27.19 1.90 -8.12
C PRO A 67 26.26 2.59 -9.11
N GLU A 68 26.06 2.00 -10.29
CA GLU A 68 25.18 2.49 -11.35
C GLU A 68 23.68 2.37 -11.04
N ASN A 69 23.30 1.54 -10.07
CA ASN A 69 21.91 1.24 -9.72
C ASN A 69 21.45 1.86 -8.41
N VAL A 70 22.34 2.53 -7.66
CA VAL A 70 21.97 3.24 -6.44
C VAL A 70 20.96 4.34 -6.78
N HIS A 71 19.83 4.36 -6.08
CA HIS A 71 18.66 5.22 -6.38
C HIS A 71 17.97 4.97 -7.72
N SER A 72 18.33 3.92 -8.46
CA SER A 72 17.65 3.59 -9.71
C SER A 72 16.22 3.17 -9.45
N THR A 73 15.29 3.80 -10.15
CA THR A 73 13.87 3.43 -10.15
C THR A 73 13.52 2.53 -11.34
N ALA A 74 14.51 2.04 -12.08
CA ALA A 74 14.30 1.10 -13.17
C ALA A 74 13.89 -0.29 -12.68
N ASN A 75 13.12 -1.01 -13.49
CA ASN A 75 12.80 -2.41 -13.26
C ASN A 75 14.00 -3.30 -13.64
N LEU A 76 15.00 -3.35 -12.76
CA LEU A 76 16.29 -4.00 -13.01
C LEU A 76 16.19 -5.49 -13.36
N PHE A 77 15.13 -6.16 -12.93
CA PHE A 77 14.91 -7.59 -13.15
C PHE A 77 14.01 -7.88 -14.36
N GLY A 78 13.34 -6.86 -14.90
CA GLY A 78 12.33 -7.02 -15.95
C GLY A 78 11.12 -7.82 -15.46
N VAL A 79 10.70 -7.62 -14.20
CA VAL A 79 9.52 -8.28 -13.65
C VAL A 79 8.27 -7.79 -14.41
N PRO A 80 7.34 -8.67 -14.82
CA PRO A 80 6.14 -8.24 -15.53
C PRO A 80 5.29 -7.25 -14.72
N SER A 81 4.71 -6.24 -15.36
CA SER A 81 3.94 -5.18 -14.68
C SER A 81 2.71 -5.70 -13.92
N PHE A 82 2.14 -6.85 -14.28
CA PHE A 82 1.06 -7.45 -13.49
C PHE A 82 1.49 -7.89 -12.08
N CYS A 83 2.80 -8.01 -11.80
CA CYS A 83 3.31 -8.22 -10.45
C CYS A 83 3.17 -6.99 -9.54
N GLN A 84 2.74 -5.84 -10.09
CA GLN A 84 2.45 -4.62 -9.31
C GLN A 84 1.17 -4.78 -8.48
N TYR A 85 0.28 -5.69 -8.86
CA TYR A 85 -0.95 -5.93 -8.15
C TYR A 85 -0.72 -6.57 -6.78
N GLY A 86 -1.10 -5.87 -5.70
CA GLY A 86 -1.08 -6.36 -4.32
C GLY A 86 -2.21 -7.35 -3.99
N ILE A 87 -2.58 -8.22 -4.96
CA ILE A 87 -3.70 -9.15 -4.80
C ILE A 87 -3.28 -10.60 -5.08
N GLY A 88 -3.76 -11.49 -4.22
CA GLY A 88 -3.55 -12.92 -4.38
C GLY A 88 -3.09 -13.64 -3.13
N THR A 89 -2.83 -14.94 -3.28
CA THR A 89 -2.31 -15.84 -2.23
C THR A 89 -0.78 -15.87 -2.18
N VAL A 90 -0.12 -15.37 -3.22
CA VAL A 90 1.33 -15.16 -3.26
C VAL A 90 1.57 -13.69 -3.59
N CYS A 91 2.36 -13.02 -2.77
CA CYS A 91 2.68 -11.61 -2.96
C CYS A 91 3.62 -11.41 -4.15
N GLY A 92 3.55 -10.25 -4.79
CA GLY A 92 4.47 -9.90 -5.89
C GLY A 92 5.92 -9.81 -5.38
N PRO A 93 6.93 -10.11 -6.21
CA PRO A 93 8.34 -10.07 -5.82
C PRO A 93 8.90 -8.63 -5.66
N GLN A 94 8.04 -7.61 -5.73
CA GLN A 94 8.34 -6.17 -5.70
C GLN A 94 9.32 -5.72 -6.80
N PHE A 95 9.35 -4.41 -7.11
CA PHE A 95 10.11 -3.87 -8.24
C PHE A 95 11.44 -3.22 -7.84
N GLY A 96 11.66 -2.99 -6.54
CA GLY A 96 12.96 -2.61 -6.00
C GLY A 96 12.87 -1.69 -4.79
N ALA A 97 13.82 -1.81 -3.87
CA ALA A 97 13.84 -1.03 -2.63
C ALA A 97 14.02 0.48 -2.88
N TRP A 98 14.73 0.83 -3.95
CA TRP A 98 14.93 2.21 -4.37
C TRP A 98 13.65 2.89 -4.86
N ARG A 99 12.70 2.15 -5.46
CA ARG A 99 11.38 2.70 -5.84
C ARG A 99 10.60 3.10 -4.59
N GLU A 100 10.53 2.23 -3.59
CA GLU A 100 9.85 2.54 -2.34
C GLU A 100 10.48 3.75 -1.63
N LEU A 101 11.82 3.84 -1.58
CA LEU A 101 12.50 5.02 -1.04
C LEU A 101 12.19 6.30 -1.82
N ALA A 102 12.12 6.23 -3.15
CA ALA A 102 11.76 7.37 -3.98
C ALA A 102 10.35 7.87 -3.66
N VAL A 103 9.39 6.98 -3.42
CA VAL A 103 8.03 7.37 -3.00
C VAL A 103 8.03 7.99 -1.61
N HIS A 104 8.73 7.39 -0.64
CA HIS A 104 8.89 7.97 0.69
C HIS A 104 9.51 9.37 0.66
N THR A 105 10.46 9.59 -0.26
CA THR A 105 11.06 10.91 -0.49
C THR A 105 10.02 11.88 -1.06
N MET A 106 9.23 11.46 -2.05
CA MET A 106 8.14 12.28 -2.61
C MET A 106 7.10 12.67 -1.54
N THR A 107 6.60 11.69 -0.80
CA THR A 107 5.51 11.88 0.17
C THR A 107 5.95 12.72 1.37
N THR A 108 7.16 12.48 1.89
CA THR A 108 7.76 13.30 2.96
C THR A 108 7.87 14.77 2.52
N ASN A 109 8.33 15.03 1.30
CA ASN A 109 8.43 16.39 0.78
C ASN A 109 7.06 17.06 0.58
N TRP A 110 6.02 16.32 0.21
CA TRP A 110 4.65 16.88 0.15
C TRP A 110 4.14 17.32 1.52
N VAL A 111 4.40 16.56 2.57
CA VAL A 111 4.03 16.92 3.95
C VAL A 111 4.83 18.14 4.43
N ILE A 112 6.14 18.16 4.16
CA ILE A 112 7.04 19.27 4.50
C ILE A 112 6.62 20.55 3.77
N ALA A 113 6.30 20.48 2.48
CA ALA A 113 5.80 21.63 1.71
C ALA A 113 4.42 22.11 2.19
N GLY A 114 3.62 21.23 2.81
CA GLY A 114 2.26 21.51 3.22
C GLY A 114 1.23 21.28 2.12
N ASP A 115 1.61 20.56 1.06
CA ASP A 115 0.73 20.19 -0.04
C ASP A 115 -0.37 19.21 0.40
N TYR A 116 0.02 18.18 1.17
CA TYR A 116 -0.89 17.18 1.71
C TYR A 116 -0.25 16.45 2.89
N GLU A 117 -0.99 16.29 3.98
CA GLU A 117 -0.46 15.77 5.25
C GLU A 117 -0.70 14.27 5.49
N GLY A 118 -1.45 13.60 4.59
CA GLY A 118 -1.88 12.21 4.73
C GLY A 118 -0.83 11.17 4.36
N PHE A 119 0.43 11.39 4.77
CA PHE A 119 1.53 10.45 4.63
C PHE A 119 2.39 10.46 5.89
N PRO A 120 2.90 9.32 6.38
CA PRO A 120 3.92 9.30 7.44
C PRO A 120 5.21 9.94 6.94
N LEU A 121 5.90 10.69 7.81
CA LEU A 121 7.19 11.29 7.49
C LEU A 121 8.33 10.27 7.55
N THR A 122 9.23 10.26 6.57
CA THR A 122 10.50 9.53 6.65
C THR A 122 11.54 10.40 7.34
N TYR A 123 11.98 10.00 8.52
CA TYR A 123 13.01 10.71 9.28
C TYR A 123 14.42 10.45 8.73
N HIS A 124 14.72 9.21 8.34
CA HIS A 124 16.03 8.82 7.85
C HIS A 124 15.95 7.52 7.03
N TRP A 125 17.00 7.22 6.28
CA TRP A 125 17.19 5.91 5.68
C TRP A 125 18.68 5.57 5.63
N ARG A 126 19.01 4.28 5.66
CA ARG A 126 20.40 3.81 5.55
C ARG A 126 20.45 2.40 4.95
N VAL A 127 21.45 2.14 4.11
CA VAL A 127 21.79 0.77 3.73
C VAL A 127 22.68 0.18 4.81
N LEU A 128 22.26 -0.92 5.42
CA LEU A 128 23.03 -1.63 6.45
C LEU A 128 23.32 -3.07 5.99
N PRO A 129 24.45 -3.67 6.41
CA PRO A 129 24.67 -5.10 6.27
C PRO A 129 23.53 -5.87 6.95
N ASP A 130 23.12 -6.96 6.32
CA ASP A 130 22.10 -7.86 6.81
C ASP A 130 22.68 -9.27 6.81
N ALA A 131 22.53 -10.00 7.92
CA ALA A 131 23.02 -11.36 8.05
C ALA A 131 22.27 -12.35 7.13
N GLY A 132 21.24 -11.87 6.41
CA GLY A 132 20.37 -12.65 5.56
C GLY A 132 19.24 -13.23 6.40
N GLN A 133 18.01 -12.99 5.98
CA GLN A 133 16.82 -13.59 6.60
C GLN A 133 16.19 -14.62 5.66
N PRO A 134 15.44 -15.62 6.17
CA PRO A 134 14.57 -16.44 5.32
C PRO A 134 13.61 -15.55 4.53
N LEU A 135 13.33 -15.91 3.28
CA LEU A 135 12.31 -15.20 2.49
C LEU A 135 10.99 -15.10 3.28
N PRO A 136 10.18 -14.05 3.04
CA PRO A 136 8.81 -14.02 3.53
C PRO A 136 8.08 -15.32 3.18
N GLU A 137 7.16 -15.77 4.03
CA GLU A 137 6.47 -17.05 3.88
C GLU A 137 5.84 -17.21 2.48
N GLU A 138 5.30 -16.11 1.95
CA GLU A 138 4.66 -16.04 0.64
C GLU A 138 5.63 -16.32 -0.52
N LEU A 139 6.93 -16.07 -0.32
CA LEU A 139 7.99 -16.29 -1.30
C LEU A 139 8.90 -17.47 -0.95
N ALA A 140 8.68 -18.13 0.19
CA ALA A 140 9.53 -19.22 0.67
C ALA A 140 9.53 -20.42 -0.27
N ASP A 141 8.39 -20.71 -0.90
CA ASP A 141 8.26 -21.66 -2.00
C ASP A 141 8.46 -20.93 -3.34
N VAL A 142 9.72 -20.85 -3.78
CA VAL A 142 10.11 -20.15 -5.01
C VAL A 142 9.42 -20.74 -6.25
N GLU A 143 9.29 -22.06 -6.33
CA GLU A 143 8.65 -22.73 -7.47
C GLU A 143 7.18 -22.35 -7.56
N ARG A 144 6.45 -22.43 -6.44
CA ARG A 144 5.06 -22.02 -6.36
C ARG A 144 4.89 -20.53 -6.68
N ALA A 145 5.76 -19.67 -6.15
CA ALA A 145 5.68 -18.23 -6.40
C ALA A 145 5.93 -17.88 -7.87
N VAL A 146 6.92 -18.52 -8.50
CA VAL A 146 7.21 -18.34 -9.93
C VAL A 146 6.05 -18.84 -10.79
N ALA A 147 5.51 -20.02 -10.49
CA ALA A 147 4.35 -20.56 -11.20
C ALA A 147 3.13 -19.65 -11.07
N TYR A 148 2.88 -19.11 -9.87
CA TYR A 148 1.76 -18.20 -9.59
C TYR A 148 1.80 -16.92 -10.44
N TRP A 149 2.99 -16.37 -10.64
CA TRP A 149 3.22 -15.14 -11.41
C TRP A 149 3.56 -15.41 -12.89
N GLY A 150 3.11 -16.54 -13.44
CA GLY A 150 3.19 -16.82 -14.88
C GLY A 150 4.47 -17.51 -15.36
N GLY A 151 5.29 -18.04 -14.46
CA GLY A 151 6.44 -18.89 -14.80
C GLY A 151 7.68 -18.16 -15.34
N GLY A 152 7.67 -16.82 -15.34
CA GLY A 152 8.73 -16.03 -15.96
C GLY A 152 10.09 -16.13 -15.24
N SER A 153 11.17 -16.26 -16.02
CA SER A 153 12.54 -16.29 -15.48
C SER A 153 12.92 -15.00 -14.74
N ALA A 154 12.32 -13.86 -15.09
CA ALA A 154 12.50 -12.59 -14.39
C ALA A 154 12.00 -12.63 -12.94
N VAL A 155 10.82 -13.21 -12.71
CA VAL A 155 10.24 -13.39 -11.37
C VAL A 155 11.16 -14.26 -10.52
N ARG A 156 11.63 -15.39 -11.07
CA ARG A 156 12.58 -16.29 -10.39
C ARG A 156 13.86 -15.56 -10.00
N ARG A 157 14.52 -14.91 -10.95
CA ARG A 157 15.77 -14.16 -10.70
C ARG A 157 15.60 -13.13 -9.59
N ARG A 158 14.45 -12.44 -9.54
CA ARG A 158 14.16 -11.47 -8.49
C ARG A 158 14.02 -12.15 -7.12
N ILE A 159 13.25 -13.22 -7.01
CA ILE A 159 13.03 -13.94 -5.74
C ILE A 159 14.35 -14.54 -5.23
N GLU A 160 15.14 -15.15 -6.11
CA GLU A 160 16.45 -15.71 -5.74
C GLU A 160 17.43 -14.61 -5.31
N ALA A 161 17.45 -13.46 -5.99
CA ALA A 161 18.27 -12.33 -5.57
C ALA A 161 17.84 -11.77 -4.21
N LEU A 162 16.54 -11.70 -3.92
CA LEU A 162 16.02 -11.35 -2.60
C LEU A 162 16.49 -12.35 -1.54
N GLN A 163 16.49 -13.65 -1.85
CA GLN A 163 16.96 -14.69 -0.93
C GLN A 163 18.46 -14.52 -0.60
N GLN A 164 19.26 -14.15 -1.60
CA GLN A 164 20.72 -14.01 -1.49
C GLN A 164 21.17 -12.65 -0.95
N SER A 165 20.24 -11.73 -0.66
CA SER A 165 20.58 -10.37 -0.23
C SER A 165 21.33 -10.35 1.09
N THR A 166 22.47 -9.66 1.12
CA THR A 166 23.35 -9.47 2.30
C THR A 166 23.30 -8.05 2.85
N ALA A 167 22.37 -7.24 2.35
CA ALA A 167 22.13 -5.89 2.82
C ALA A 167 20.64 -5.59 2.80
N SER A 168 20.26 -4.64 3.63
CA SER A 168 18.91 -4.11 3.69
C SER A 168 18.93 -2.59 3.70
N LEU A 169 17.97 -2.00 3.01
CA LEU A 169 17.61 -0.61 3.14
C LEU A 169 16.68 -0.44 4.34
N MET A 170 17.14 0.25 5.37
CA MET A 170 16.36 0.59 6.55
C MET A 170 15.70 1.94 6.35
N LEU A 171 14.38 1.99 6.50
CA LEU A 171 13.58 3.22 6.47
C LEU A 171 13.10 3.55 7.88
N PHE A 172 13.48 4.71 8.40
CA PHE A 172 13.08 5.22 9.71
C PHE A 172 11.92 6.19 9.52
N LEU A 173 10.72 5.78 9.92
CA LEU A 173 9.45 6.43 9.61
C LEU A 173 8.76 6.92 10.89
N GLU A 174 7.90 7.92 10.72
CA GLU A 174 6.93 8.35 11.71
C GLU A 174 6.03 7.18 12.11
N TYR A 175 5.92 6.93 13.42
CA TYR A 175 5.06 5.89 13.94
C TYR A 175 3.62 6.40 14.10
N ILE A 176 2.69 5.75 13.38
CA ILE A 176 1.26 5.96 13.53
C ILE A 176 0.65 4.62 13.99
N PRO A 177 0.10 4.54 15.21
CA PRO A 177 -0.11 3.27 15.89
C PRO A 177 -1.28 2.44 15.37
N GLN A 178 -2.25 3.06 14.69
CA GLN A 178 -3.48 2.38 14.29
C GLN A 178 -3.54 2.23 12.77
N THR A 179 -3.76 0.99 12.32
CA THR A 179 -4.21 0.75 10.95
C THR A 179 -5.66 1.20 10.81
N LEU A 180 -6.06 1.58 9.60
CA LEU A 180 -7.45 1.88 9.27
C LEU A 180 -8.33 0.65 9.52
N HIS A 181 -7.80 -0.55 9.25
CA HIS A 181 -8.51 -1.81 9.46
C HIS A 181 -8.96 -1.96 10.91
N ASP A 182 -8.02 -1.85 11.86
CA ASP A 182 -8.31 -2.04 13.28
C ASP A 182 -9.14 -0.88 13.83
N TRP A 183 -8.80 0.36 13.47
CA TRP A 183 -9.51 1.53 13.95
C TRP A 183 -10.96 1.55 13.51
N LEU A 184 -11.23 1.27 12.22
CA LEU A 184 -12.60 1.28 11.69
C LEU A 184 -13.43 0.16 12.31
N GLY A 185 -12.84 -1.00 12.58
CA GLY A 185 -13.49 -2.11 13.31
C GLY A 185 -14.05 -1.66 14.66
N VAL A 186 -13.26 -0.91 15.43
CA VAL A 186 -13.70 -0.34 16.71
C VAL A 186 -14.83 0.67 16.51
N GLN A 187 -14.73 1.55 15.50
CA GLN A 187 -15.77 2.57 15.26
C GLN A 187 -17.11 1.99 14.85
N ILE A 188 -17.11 0.93 14.03
CA ILE A 188 -18.35 0.23 13.63
C ILE A 188 -19.04 -0.39 14.84
N GLY A 189 -18.27 -0.98 15.77
CA GLY A 189 -18.81 -1.56 17.00
C GLY A 189 -19.31 -0.54 18.04
N ALA A 190 -18.97 0.75 17.90
CA ALA A 190 -19.26 1.79 18.88
C ALA A 190 -20.65 2.45 18.74
N GLY A 191 -21.49 1.97 17.81
CA GLY A 191 -22.87 2.43 17.61
C GLY A 191 -23.07 3.23 16.31
N ALA A 192 -24.33 3.32 15.87
CA ALA A 192 -24.69 3.78 14.52
C ALA A 192 -24.19 5.19 14.18
N GLU A 193 -24.24 6.14 15.12
CA GLU A 193 -23.81 7.53 14.89
C GLU A 193 -22.28 7.64 14.73
N VAL A 194 -21.53 6.92 15.58
CA VAL A 194 -20.07 6.87 15.52
C VAL A 194 -19.61 6.17 14.25
N ALA A 195 -20.21 5.02 13.93
CA ALA A 195 -19.99 4.29 12.69
C ALA A 195 -20.25 5.19 11.47
N GLY A 196 -21.36 5.95 11.47
CA GLY A 196 -21.70 6.84 10.36
C GLY A 196 -20.66 7.94 10.12
N ARG A 197 -20.17 8.59 11.18
CA ARG A 197 -19.10 9.59 11.07
C ARG A 197 -17.79 8.98 10.58
N ALA A 198 -17.42 7.80 11.10
CA ALA A 198 -16.20 7.11 10.70
C ALA A 198 -16.24 6.72 9.22
N CYS A 199 -17.35 6.10 8.76
CA CYS A 199 -17.51 5.74 7.36
C CYS A 199 -17.45 6.96 6.42
N ALA A 200 -18.07 8.08 6.80
CA ALA A 200 -18.02 9.30 6.01
C ALA A 200 -16.60 9.90 5.94
N MET A 201 -15.87 9.92 7.06
CA MET A 201 -14.47 10.37 7.08
C MET A 201 -13.60 9.49 6.18
N VAL A 202 -13.74 8.16 6.30
CA VAL A 202 -12.97 7.20 5.51
C VAL A 202 -13.26 7.35 4.02
N ASP A 203 -14.52 7.40 3.59
CA ASP A 203 -14.88 7.56 2.17
C ASP A 203 -14.26 8.86 1.59
N ASN A 204 -14.32 9.97 2.33
CA ASN A 204 -13.79 11.25 1.89
C ASN A 204 -12.25 11.26 1.83
N GLU A 205 -11.57 10.77 2.86
CA GLU A 205 -10.11 10.77 2.94
C GLU A 205 -9.46 9.78 1.95
N LEU A 206 -10.12 8.63 1.67
CA LEU A 206 -9.67 7.72 0.62
C LEU A 206 -9.73 8.40 -0.75
N LYS A 207 -10.83 9.09 -1.06
CA LYS A 207 -10.98 9.86 -2.29
C LYS A 207 -9.95 10.99 -2.40
N ALA A 208 -9.76 11.76 -1.33
CA ALA A 208 -8.81 12.87 -1.31
C ALA A 208 -7.37 12.40 -1.52
N GLY A 209 -6.92 11.37 -0.79
CA GLY A 209 -5.55 10.88 -0.86
C GLY A 209 -5.22 10.21 -2.19
N THR A 210 -6.11 9.35 -2.70
CA THR A 210 -5.92 8.71 -4.02
C THR A 210 -5.92 9.74 -5.15
N SER A 211 -6.83 10.73 -5.10
CA SER A 211 -6.84 11.82 -6.08
C SER A 211 -5.56 12.65 -6.02
N PHE A 212 -5.05 12.95 -4.82
CA PHE A 212 -3.81 13.71 -4.64
C PHE A 212 -2.58 12.99 -5.22
N MET A 213 -2.44 11.68 -4.94
CA MET A 213 -1.35 10.86 -5.50
C MET A 213 -1.45 10.78 -7.02
N ASN A 214 -2.64 10.47 -7.55
CA ASN A 214 -2.89 10.32 -8.98
C ASN A 214 -2.59 11.62 -9.75
N ALA A 215 -3.01 12.78 -9.21
CA ALA A 215 -2.74 14.09 -9.81
C ALA A 215 -1.24 14.43 -9.91
N ARG A 216 -0.39 13.74 -9.14
CA ARG A 216 1.09 13.87 -9.18
C ARG A 216 1.75 12.68 -9.86
N GLY A 217 0.95 11.82 -10.49
CA GLY A 217 1.38 10.66 -11.25
C GLY A 217 1.90 9.50 -10.41
N LEU A 218 1.55 9.43 -9.12
CA LEU A 218 1.86 8.32 -8.21
C LEU A 218 0.64 7.41 -8.06
N LEU A 219 0.85 6.11 -8.25
CA LEU A 219 -0.11 5.04 -7.96
C LEU A 219 0.48 4.14 -6.86
N HIS A 220 -0.34 3.76 -5.89
CA HIS A 220 0.01 2.97 -4.71
C HIS A 220 -0.11 1.46 -4.95
N PHE A 221 -1.12 1.01 -5.72
CA PHE A 221 -1.46 -0.39 -6.04
C PHE A 221 -1.79 -1.35 -4.89
N ASP A 222 -1.53 -0.97 -3.65
CA ASP A 222 -1.69 -1.82 -2.46
C ASP A 222 -2.28 -1.06 -1.25
N ALA A 223 -3.21 -0.15 -1.53
CA ALA A 223 -3.83 0.71 -0.52
C ALA A 223 -4.94 0.00 0.27
N HIS A 224 -4.68 -1.21 0.76
CA HIS A 224 -5.60 -1.94 1.63
C HIS A 224 -5.57 -1.37 3.06
N PHE A 225 -6.61 -1.64 3.86
CA PHE A 225 -6.78 -0.95 5.15
C PHE A 225 -5.73 -1.28 6.23
N LYS A 226 -4.87 -2.29 6.01
CA LYS A 226 -3.67 -2.53 6.84
C LYS A 226 -2.46 -1.68 6.45
N ASN A 227 -2.42 -1.14 5.23
CA ASN A 227 -1.37 -0.24 4.71
C ASN A 227 -1.79 1.24 4.81
N ILE A 228 -3.05 1.50 5.13
CA ILE A 228 -3.53 2.83 5.46
C ILE A 228 -3.57 2.94 6.99
N LEU A 229 -2.93 3.98 7.54
CA LEU A 229 -2.89 4.27 8.96
C LEU A 229 -3.84 5.42 9.29
N THR A 230 -4.19 5.59 10.57
CA THR A 230 -5.07 6.68 11.01
C THR A 230 -4.78 7.09 12.45
N ASP A 231 -5.02 8.36 12.75
CA ASP A 231 -5.09 8.90 14.11
C ASP A 231 -6.55 9.17 14.55
N GLY A 232 -7.51 8.64 13.79
CA GLY A 232 -8.94 8.86 13.94
C GLY A 232 -9.46 10.18 13.38
N ARG A 233 -8.58 11.05 12.86
CA ARG A 233 -8.96 12.33 12.26
C ARG A 233 -8.68 12.39 10.76
N ARG A 234 -7.71 11.64 10.27
CA ARG A 234 -7.32 11.56 8.85
C ARG A 234 -6.68 10.24 8.51
N LEU A 235 -6.53 9.97 7.22
CA LEU A 235 -5.83 8.79 6.73
C LEU A 235 -4.40 9.10 6.33
N TYR A 236 -3.52 8.13 6.53
CA TYR A 236 -2.12 8.17 6.15
C TYR A 236 -1.81 6.96 5.25
N PHE A 237 -1.53 7.21 3.98
CA PHE A 237 -1.16 6.14 3.05
C PHE A 237 0.29 5.74 3.31
N ALA A 238 0.55 4.47 3.55
CA ALA A 238 1.87 3.92 3.88
C ALA A 238 2.11 2.60 3.12
N ASP A 239 3.33 2.10 3.20
CA ASP A 239 3.81 0.92 2.45
C ASP A 239 3.75 1.11 0.92
N TYR A 240 4.90 1.46 0.33
CA TYR A 240 4.98 1.76 -1.10
C TYR A 240 5.75 0.69 -1.87
N GLY A 241 5.82 -0.54 -1.35
CA GLY A 241 6.54 -1.65 -1.98
C GLY A 241 6.02 -2.02 -3.38
N LEU A 242 4.76 -1.66 -3.65
CA LEU A 242 4.08 -1.84 -4.94
C LEU A 242 3.67 -0.50 -5.58
N ALA A 243 4.26 0.62 -5.18
CA ALA A 243 3.94 1.89 -5.83
C ALA A 243 4.59 2.00 -7.23
N LEU A 244 3.91 2.72 -8.12
CA LEU A 244 4.35 3.02 -9.49
C LEU A 244 4.16 4.50 -9.76
N SER A 245 5.21 5.19 -10.24
CA SER A 245 5.17 6.62 -10.53
C SER A 245 5.59 6.89 -11.95
N SER A 246 4.88 7.80 -12.63
CA SER A 246 5.28 8.35 -13.94
C SER A 246 6.64 9.06 -13.92
N ARG A 247 7.18 9.37 -12.73
CA ARG A 247 8.50 9.98 -12.53
C ARG A 247 9.63 8.95 -12.38
N PHE A 248 9.33 7.66 -12.38
CA PHE A 248 10.34 6.62 -12.37
C PHE A 248 10.98 6.44 -13.75
N ASP A 249 12.13 5.78 -13.77
CA ASP A 249 12.74 5.26 -14.99
C ASP A 249 11.95 4.03 -15.47
N LEU A 250 10.87 4.28 -16.21
CA LEU A 250 9.94 3.26 -16.67
C LEU A 250 10.32 2.74 -18.05
N SER A 251 10.23 1.42 -18.23
CA SER A 251 10.15 0.84 -19.58
C SER A 251 8.86 1.28 -20.29
N LEU A 252 8.80 1.10 -21.61
CA LEU A 252 7.60 1.41 -22.41
C LEU A 252 6.36 0.64 -21.91
N ASP A 253 6.53 -0.62 -21.54
CA ASP A 253 5.44 -1.46 -21.02
C ASP A 253 4.94 -0.96 -19.66
N GLU A 254 5.86 -0.53 -18.77
CA GLU A 254 5.48 0.04 -17.48
C GLU A 254 4.81 1.41 -17.60
N ALA A 255 5.24 2.25 -18.56
CA ALA A 255 4.58 3.51 -18.84
C ALA A 255 3.15 3.29 -19.38
N ALA A 256 2.99 2.38 -20.34
CA ALA A 256 1.67 2.00 -20.85
C ALA A 256 0.79 1.36 -19.77
N PHE A 257 1.39 0.58 -18.86
CA PHE A 257 0.71 0.06 -17.69
C PHE A 257 0.27 1.20 -16.77
N HIS A 258 1.15 2.13 -16.38
CA HIS A 258 0.80 3.28 -15.56
C HIS A 258 -0.37 4.08 -16.15
N ASP A 259 -0.30 4.43 -17.44
CA ASP A 259 -1.33 5.22 -18.13
C ASP A 259 -2.70 4.52 -18.13
N ARG A 260 -2.72 3.21 -18.30
CA ARG A 260 -3.96 2.42 -18.27
C ARG A 260 -4.57 2.33 -16.86
N HIS A 261 -3.77 2.48 -15.81
CA HIS A 261 -4.16 2.22 -14.42
C HIS A 261 -4.30 3.48 -13.56
N GLN A 262 -4.39 4.67 -14.16
CA GLN A 262 -4.53 5.92 -13.41
C GLN A 262 -5.76 5.96 -12.47
N SER A 263 -6.81 5.20 -12.77
CA SER A 263 -7.98 5.07 -11.89
C SER A 263 -7.85 3.98 -10.83
N HIS A 264 -6.78 3.18 -10.84
CA HIS A 264 -6.67 1.95 -10.06
C HIS A 264 -6.89 2.18 -8.57
N ASP A 265 -6.14 3.06 -7.93
CA ASP A 265 -6.20 3.18 -6.47
C ASP A 265 -7.54 3.73 -5.97
N HIS A 266 -8.13 4.66 -6.71
CA HIS A 266 -9.48 5.15 -6.41
C HIS A 266 -10.48 4.00 -6.47
N CYS A 267 -10.43 3.20 -7.54
CA CYS A 267 -11.34 2.06 -7.72
C CYS A 267 -11.07 0.96 -6.68
N TYR A 268 -9.80 0.67 -6.41
CA TYR A 268 -9.36 -0.32 -5.44
C TYR A 268 -9.85 0.06 -4.04
N THR A 269 -9.57 1.27 -3.57
CA THR A 269 -9.92 1.71 -2.21
C THR A 269 -11.43 1.81 -2.00
N ALA A 270 -12.19 2.30 -3.00
CA ALA A 270 -13.65 2.31 -2.95
C ALA A 270 -14.21 0.88 -2.88
N SER A 271 -13.71 -0.03 -3.73
CA SER A 271 -14.12 -1.44 -3.73
C SER A 271 -13.73 -2.17 -2.44
N TYR A 272 -12.56 -1.84 -1.88
CA TYR A 272 -12.07 -2.39 -0.62
C TYR A 272 -12.91 -1.90 0.57
N LEU A 273 -13.37 -0.65 0.55
CA LEU A 273 -14.30 -0.12 1.56
C LEU A 273 -15.62 -0.89 1.55
N VAL A 274 -16.20 -1.14 0.37
CA VAL A 274 -17.41 -1.98 0.24
C VAL A 274 -17.14 -3.38 0.79
N TYR A 275 -16.06 -4.02 0.37
CA TYR A 275 -15.65 -5.35 0.85
C TYR A 275 -15.57 -5.40 2.36
N TRP A 276 -14.84 -4.45 2.94
CA TRP A 276 -14.59 -4.38 4.36
C TRP A 276 -15.89 -4.15 5.15
N LEU A 277 -16.76 -3.24 4.69
CA LEU A 277 -18.04 -2.96 5.35
C LEU A 277 -18.98 -4.17 5.31
N VAL A 278 -19.11 -4.82 4.16
CA VAL A 278 -19.98 -6.01 4.06
C VAL A 278 -19.46 -7.12 4.96
N THR A 279 -18.14 -7.35 5.01
CA THR A 279 -17.54 -8.33 5.93
C THR A 279 -17.80 -7.97 7.39
N ALA A 280 -17.54 -6.73 7.79
CA ALA A 280 -17.67 -6.31 9.18
C ALA A 280 -19.12 -6.32 9.68
N LEU A 281 -20.09 -6.02 8.82
CA LEU A 281 -21.49 -5.83 9.20
C LEU A 281 -22.37 -7.07 9.02
N TYR A 282 -22.06 -7.92 8.03
CA TYR A 282 -22.86 -9.12 7.74
C TYR A 282 -22.16 -10.44 8.11
N GLY A 283 -20.83 -10.45 8.27
CA GLY A 283 -20.07 -11.68 8.54
C GLY A 283 -20.08 -12.69 7.38
N TYR A 284 -20.44 -12.25 6.17
CA TYR A 284 -20.60 -13.09 5.00
C TYR A 284 -19.28 -13.66 4.45
N GLY A 285 -19.38 -14.87 3.87
CA GLY A 285 -18.34 -15.50 3.07
C GLY A 285 -18.15 -14.79 1.73
N TRP A 286 -17.21 -15.25 0.90
CA TRP A 286 -16.91 -14.56 -0.36
C TRP A 286 -18.11 -14.53 -1.32
N ASP A 287 -18.79 -15.67 -1.52
CA ASP A 287 -19.91 -15.77 -2.46
C ASP A 287 -21.10 -14.90 -2.04
N GLU A 288 -21.46 -14.90 -0.75
CA GLU A 288 -22.59 -14.09 -0.28
C GLU A 288 -22.29 -12.59 -0.33
N ARG A 289 -21.05 -12.19 -0.05
CA ARG A 289 -20.61 -10.80 -0.23
C ARG A 289 -20.72 -10.39 -1.69
N TYR A 290 -20.23 -11.24 -2.60
CA TYR A 290 -20.26 -10.97 -4.02
C TYR A 290 -21.71 -10.83 -4.52
N ALA A 291 -22.59 -11.76 -4.13
CA ALA A 291 -24.02 -11.69 -4.48
C ALA A 291 -24.70 -10.40 -3.96
N LEU A 292 -24.45 -10.00 -2.71
CA LEU A 292 -24.99 -8.76 -2.15
C LEU A 292 -24.51 -7.54 -2.94
N VAL A 293 -23.21 -7.45 -3.24
CA VAL A 293 -22.65 -6.32 -3.99
C VAL A 293 -23.22 -6.25 -5.41
N ARG A 294 -23.44 -7.40 -6.06
CA ARG A 294 -24.10 -7.46 -7.38
C ARG A 294 -25.54 -6.96 -7.32
N ALA A 295 -26.33 -7.41 -6.34
CA ALA A 295 -27.68 -6.93 -6.15
C ALA A 295 -27.70 -5.40 -5.89
N CYS A 296 -26.76 -4.90 -5.07
CA CYS A 296 -26.62 -3.47 -4.82
C CYS A 296 -26.22 -2.68 -6.08
N ALA A 297 -25.38 -3.25 -6.94
CA ALA A 297 -25.00 -2.65 -8.22
C ALA A 297 -26.19 -2.56 -9.19
N GLU A 298 -27.20 -3.41 -9.03
CA GLU A 298 -28.44 -3.43 -9.81
C GLU A 298 -29.55 -2.53 -9.21
N GLY A 299 -29.25 -1.84 -8.10
CA GLY A 299 -30.12 -0.85 -7.47
C GLY A 299 -30.81 -1.33 -6.19
N GLU A 300 -30.55 -2.56 -5.73
CA GLU A 300 -31.01 -2.99 -4.40
C GLU A 300 -30.28 -2.22 -3.30
N ARG A 301 -30.95 -2.04 -2.17
CA ARG A 301 -30.38 -1.33 -1.02
C ARG A 301 -30.04 -2.32 0.09
N PRO A 302 -28.81 -2.31 0.64
CA PRO A 302 -28.47 -3.18 1.76
C PRO A 302 -29.29 -2.78 3.00
N THR A 303 -29.81 -3.78 3.71
CA THR A 303 -30.69 -3.61 4.88
C THR A 303 -30.07 -4.21 6.15
N GLY A 304 -30.56 -3.80 7.33
CA GLY A 304 -30.07 -4.33 8.62
C GLY A 304 -28.74 -3.74 9.10
N ILE A 305 -28.26 -2.67 8.46
CA ILE A 305 -26.99 -1.99 8.80
C ILE A 305 -27.20 -0.48 8.96
N PRO A 306 -26.26 0.26 9.57
CA PRO A 306 -26.36 1.71 9.68
C PRO A 306 -26.51 2.39 8.31
N GLU A 307 -27.42 3.36 8.22
CA GLU A 307 -27.79 4.06 6.99
C GLU A 307 -26.59 4.65 6.23
N ALA A 308 -25.61 5.19 6.94
CA ALA A 308 -24.39 5.73 6.34
C ALA A 308 -23.56 4.66 5.63
N ALA A 309 -23.45 3.46 6.22
CA ALA A 309 -22.76 2.33 5.59
C ALA A 309 -23.55 1.81 4.39
N ALA A 310 -24.89 1.72 4.52
CA ALA A 310 -25.76 1.33 3.41
C ALA A 310 -25.64 2.27 2.21
N ALA A 311 -25.59 3.59 2.44
CA ALA A 311 -25.42 4.58 1.39
C ALA A 311 -24.06 4.49 0.69
N ILE A 312 -22.98 4.19 1.43
CA ILE A 312 -21.64 4.01 0.86
C ILE A 312 -21.56 2.73 0.03
N ILE A 313 -22.12 1.62 0.55
CA ILE A 313 -22.18 0.35 -0.20
C ILE A 313 -22.96 0.55 -1.50
N ALA A 314 -24.16 1.12 -1.44
CA ALA A 314 -24.99 1.35 -2.62
C ALA A 314 -24.28 2.24 -3.66
N ARG A 315 -23.61 3.32 -3.21
CA ARG A 315 -22.86 4.23 -4.08
C ARG A 315 -21.72 3.53 -4.82
N HIS A 316 -20.94 2.72 -4.12
CA HIS A 316 -19.72 2.12 -4.67
C HIS A 316 -19.93 0.71 -5.22
N ALA A 317 -21.12 0.12 -5.06
CA ALA A 317 -21.41 -1.25 -5.49
C ALA A 317 -21.17 -1.50 -7.00
N PRO A 318 -21.59 -0.62 -7.94
CA PRO A 318 -21.30 -0.82 -9.36
C PRO A 318 -19.80 -0.94 -9.65
N LEU A 319 -18.99 -0.09 -9.01
CA LEU A 319 -17.55 -0.10 -9.16
C LEU A 319 -16.92 -1.33 -8.49
N ALA A 320 -17.37 -1.68 -7.28
CA ALA A 320 -16.91 -2.84 -6.56
C ALA A 320 -17.17 -4.14 -7.34
N ALA A 321 -18.36 -4.29 -7.94
CA ALA A 321 -18.68 -5.44 -8.78
C ALA A 321 -17.69 -5.62 -9.94
N VAL A 322 -17.37 -4.55 -10.68
CA VAL A 322 -16.40 -4.58 -11.79
C VAL A 322 -14.99 -4.91 -11.31
N MET A 323 -14.54 -4.29 -10.22
CA MET A 323 -13.20 -4.52 -9.69
C MET A 323 -13.06 -5.93 -9.11
N TRP A 324 -14.09 -6.46 -8.45
CA TRP A 324 -14.06 -7.82 -7.90
C TRP A 324 -14.06 -8.88 -9.02
N ASP A 325 -14.85 -8.66 -10.09
CA ASP A 325 -14.78 -9.49 -11.29
C ASP A 325 -13.39 -9.50 -11.90
N PHE A 326 -12.76 -8.34 -11.97
CA PHE A 326 -11.39 -8.21 -12.45
C PHE A 326 -10.39 -8.95 -11.56
N PHE A 327 -10.44 -8.76 -10.24
CA PHE A 327 -9.53 -9.43 -9.31
C PHE A 327 -9.71 -10.94 -9.29
N ARG A 328 -10.95 -11.44 -9.36
CA ARG A 328 -11.22 -12.87 -9.47
C ARG A 328 -10.59 -13.45 -10.73
N LYS A 329 -10.81 -12.83 -11.89
CA LYS A 329 -10.18 -13.23 -13.16
C LYS A 329 -8.65 -13.17 -13.09
N LEU A 330 -8.09 -12.14 -12.47
CA LEU A 330 -6.64 -12.02 -12.29
C LEU A 330 -6.08 -13.17 -11.43
N GLN A 331 -6.83 -13.61 -10.42
CA GLN A 331 -6.40 -14.64 -9.48
C GLN A 331 -6.60 -16.07 -9.99
N GLU A 332 -7.74 -16.33 -10.64
CA GLU A 332 -8.20 -17.69 -11.00
C GLU A 332 -7.96 -18.03 -12.47
N GLU A 333 -7.99 -17.05 -13.36
CA GLU A 333 -7.98 -17.28 -14.82
C GLU A 333 -6.63 -16.89 -15.44
N SER A 334 -6.21 -15.63 -15.33
CA SER A 334 -4.96 -15.16 -15.94
C SER A 334 -4.42 -13.87 -15.32
N ARG A 335 -3.10 -13.81 -15.08
CA ARG A 335 -2.38 -12.57 -14.69
C ARG A 335 -2.33 -11.51 -15.77
N GLU A 336 -2.65 -11.87 -17.00
CA GLU A 336 -2.75 -10.96 -18.13
C GLU A 336 -4.17 -10.44 -18.35
N THR A 337 -5.11 -10.76 -17.45
CA THR A 337 -6.47 -10.20 -17.50
C THR A 337 -6.37 -8.67 -17.65
N PRO A 338 -6.97 -8.08 -18.69
CA PRO A 338 -6.90 -6.64 -18.90
C PRO A 338 -7.62 -5.86 -17.80
N TYR A 339 -7.03 -4.76 -17.36
CA TYR A 339 -7.69 -3.82 -16.46
C TYR A 339 -8.98 -3.28 -17.08
N PRO A 340 -10.12 -3.30 -16.35
CA PRO A 340 -11.45 -3.04 -16.92
C PRO A 340 -11.76 -1.54 -17.10
N LEU A 341 -10.82 -0.79 -17.69
CA LEU A 341 -10.87 0.67 -17.82
C LEU A 341 -12.17 1.17 -18.48
N GLU A 342 -12.62 0.53 -19.55
CA GLU A 342 -13.85 0.92 -20.26
C GLU A 342 -15.12 0.63 -19.45
N ALA A 343 -15.12 -0.37 -18.57
CA ALA A 343 -16.24 -0.60 -17.66
C ALA A 343 -16.26 0.46 -16.56
N ILE A 344 -15.09 0.79 -16.01
CA ILE A 344 -14.93 1.84 -14.98
C ILE A 344 -15.36 3.21 -15.51
N ARG A 345 -14.94 3.57 -16.73
CA ARG A 345 -15.32 4.85 -17.37
C ARG A 345 -16.83 4.98 -17.55
N ARG A 346 -17.52 3.90 -17.95
CA ARG A 346 -18.98 3.89 -18.10
C ARG A 346 -19.70 4.15 -16.77
N ILE A 347 -19.18 3.63 -15.67
CA ILE A 347 -19.73 3.89 -14.33
C ILE A 347 -19.54 5.37 -13.96
N GLY A 348 -18.33 5.91 -14.12
CA GLY A 348 -18.07 7.32 -13.77
C GLY A 348 -18.87 8.34 -14.60
N GLN A 349 -19.26 7.98 -15.83
CA GLN A 349 -20.14 8.81 -16.66
C GLN A 349 -21.61 8.81 -16.20
N GLN A 350 -22.05 7.76 -15.50
CA GLN A 350 -23.42 7.68 -14.95
C GLN A 350 -23.59 8.52 -13.67
N ASP A 351 -22.50 8.82 -12.95
CA ASP A 351 -22.49 9.60 -11.71
C ASP A 351 -22.35 11.12 -11.91
N THR A 352 -22.18 11.59 -13.16
CA THR A 352 -22.13 13.03 -13.46
C THR A 352 -23.53 13.50 -13.89
N PRO A 353 -24.22 14.36 -13.11
CA PRO A 353 -25.49 14.93 -13.58
C PRO A 353 -25.23 15.79 -14.82
N VAL A 354 -26.05 15.60 -15.86
CA VAL A 354 -26.10 16.47 -17.06
C VAL A 354 -26.55 17.87 -16.67
#